data_AF-A0A966PXE4-F1
#
_entry.id   AF-A0A966PXE4-F1
#
_cell.length_a   1.000
_cell.length_b   1.000
_cell.length_c   1.000
_cell.angle_alpha   90.00
_cell.angle_beta   90.00
_cell.angle_gamma   90.00
#
_symmetry.space_group_name_H-M   'P 1'
#
loop_
_entity.id
_entity.type
_entity.pdbx_description
1 polymer ?
#
loop_
_entity_poly.entity_id
_entity_poly.type
_entity_poly.pdbx_seq_one_letter_code
_entity_poly.pdbx_strand_id
1 'polypeptide(L)'
;MARKQNTQEVNIEVNVPVKTLTKRKGYLPIGGGALNADYTFVDAVANVCTMMGNAGYTYGKDFIWAYHGHDDDMEDTVTLYVRDEKVRTWLHLRAKCDYDIKHTHDGGVKLTKVAK
;
A
#
# COMPACT_ATOMS: atom_id res chain seq x y z
N MET A 1 22.89 -16.38 17.55
CA MET A 1 21.68 -16.21 18.38
C MET A 1 20.57 -15.64 17.49
N ALA A 2 19.62 -16.47 17.08
CA ALA A 2 18.44 -15.97 16.36
C ALA A 2 17.52 -15.27 17.38
N ARG A 3 17.27 -13.97 17.18
CA ARG A 3 16.23 -13.25 17.92
C ARG A 3 14.89 -13.92 17.60
N LYS A 4 14.36 -14.70 18.54
CA LYS A 4 12.95 -15.10 18.53
C LYS A 4 12.13 -13.82 18.60
N GLN A 5 11.50 -13.42 17.50
CA GLN A 5 10.47 -12.39 17.53
C GLN A 5 9.29 -12.99 18.29
N ASN A 6 8.93 -12.33 19.38
CA ASN A 6 7.88 -12.75 20.29
C ASN A 6 6.52 -12.45 19.62
N THR A 7 6.09 -13.33 18.71
CA THR A 7 4.84 -13.16 17.95
C THR A 7 3.64 -13.63 18.78
N GLN A 8 3.22 -12.78 19.72
CA GLN A 8 1.82 -12.63 20.11
C GLN A 8 1.37 -11.18 19.88
N GLU A 9 1.87 -10.53 18.83
CA GLU A 9 1.26 -9.32 18.30
C GLU A 9 0.28 -9.74 17.20
N VAL A 10 -0.98 -9.31 17.31
CA VAL A 10 -2.00 -9.52 16.28
C VAL A 10 -1.53 -8.77 15.03
N ASN A 11 -1.02 -9.52 14.05
CA ASN A 11 -0.68 -8.96 12.75
C ASN A 11 -1.96 -8.90 11.92
N ILE A 12 -2.39 -7.68 11.59
CA ILE A 12 -3.57 -7.44 10.77
C ILE A 12 -3.10 -7.41 9.31
N GLU A 13 -3.68 -8.28 8.48
CA GLU A 13 -3.36 -8.34 7.05
C GLU A 13 -4.11 -7.26 6.27
N VAL A 14 -3.40 -6.54 5.41
CA VAL A 14 -3.96 -5.50 4.55
C VAL A 14 -3.42 -5.64 3.12
N ASN A 15 -4.31 -5.93 2.17
CA ASN A 15 -3.99 -6.05 0.75
C ASN A 15 -4.21 -4.72 0.04
N VAL A 16 -3.19 -4.07 -0.52
CA VAL A 16 -3.35 -2.78 -1.22
C VAL A 16 -3.15 -2.99 -2.73
N PRO A 17 -4.12 -2.62 -3.59
CA PRO A 17 -3.99 -2.81 -5.03
C PRO A 17 -2.76 -2.09 -5.61
N VAL A 18 -1.97 -2.77 -6.43
CA VAL A 18 -0.76 -2.22 -7.07
C VAL A 18 -1.11 -0.98 -7.91
N LYS A 19 -2.25 -1.02 -8.61
CA LYS A 19 -2.76 0.08 -9.44
C LYS A 19 -3.03 1.39 -8.68
N THR A 20 -3.22 1.35 -7.36
CA THR A 20 -3.40 2.58 -6.55
C THR A 20 -2.07 3.12 -6.03
N LEU A 21 -1.02 2.30 -6.03
CA LEU A 21 0.30 2.63 -5.51
C LEU A 21 1.28 3.08 -6.59
N THR A 22 1.08 2.69 -7.83
CA THR A 22 1.90 3.12 -8.96
C THR A 22 1.10 3.24 -10.26
N LYS A 23 1.53 4.17 -11.12
CA LYS A 23 1.09 4.29 -12.52
C LYS A 23 2.22 4.01 -13.51
N ARG A 24 3.38 3.61 -13.00
CA ARG A 24 4.55 3.33 -13.82
C ARG A 24 4.26 2.13 -14.69
N LYS A 25 4.55 2.25 -15.99
CA LYS A 25 4.45 1.10 -16.91
C LYS A 25 5.60 0.13 -16.60
N GLY A 26 5.26 -1.14 -16.40
CA GLY A 26 6.20 -2.23 -16.13
C GLY A 26 7.19 -2.51 -17.25
N TYR A 27 6.76 -2.25 -18.48
CA TYR A 27 7.57 -2.42 -19.67
C TYR A 27 7.67 -1.12 -20.46
N LEU A 28 8.85 -0.86 -20.98
CA LEU A 28 9.07 0.16 -22.00
C LEU A 28 8.97 -0.53 -23.37
N PRO A 29 8.47 0.16 -24.42
CA PRO A 29 8.38 -0.39 -25.78
C PRO A 29 9.76 -0.41 -26.45
N ILE A 30 10.78 -0.93 -25.75
CA ILE A 30 12.16 -1.07 -26.22
C ILE A 30 12.59 -2.52 -26.02
N GLY A 31 13.29 -3.09 -27.00
CA GLY A 31 13.74 -4.48 -26.93
C GLY A 31 14.86 -4.67 -25.91
N GLY A 32 14.79 -5.77 -25.13
CA GLY A 32 15.85 -6.19 -24.19
C GLY A 32 15.27 -6.77 -22.91
N GLY A 33 15.36 -8.09 -22.73
CA GLY A 33 14.65 -8.82 -21.66
C GLY A 33 14.99 -8.38 -20.22
N ALA A 34 16.23 -7.95 -19.95
CA ALA A 34 16.64 -7.51 -18.61
C ALA A 34 16.19 -6.07 -18.26
N LEU A 35 16.06 -5.20 -19.27
CA LEU A 35 15.57 -3.82 -19.12
C LEU A 35 14.04 -3.73 -19.17
N ASN A 36 13.38 -4.83 -19.53
CA ASN A 36 11.92 -4.98 -19.61
C ASN A 36 11.35 -5.95 -18.56
N ALA A 37 12.14 -6.28 -17.53
CA ALA A 37 11.62 -6.96 -16.37
C ALA A 37 10.60 -6.03 -15.69
N ASP A 38 9.36 -6.49 -15.54
CA ASP A 38 8.29 -5.70 -15.00
C ASP A 38 8.57 -5.32 -13.53
N TYR A 39 8.96 -4.06 -13.29
CA TYR A 39 9.24 -3.53 -11.96
C TYR A 39 8.03 -2.82 -11.33
N THR A 40 6.83 -2.93 -11.92
CA THR A 40 5.62 -2.25 -11.41
C THR A 40 5.34 -2.63 -9.96
N PHE A 41 5.42 -3.92 -9.64
CA PHE A 41 5.18 -4.38 -8.27
C PHE A 41 6.23 -3.85 -7.28
N VAL A 42 7.51 -3.90 -7.64
CA VAL A 42 8.60 -3.40 -6.78
C VAL A 42 8.46 -1.90 -6.54
N ASP A 43 8.05 -1.15 -7.57
CA ASP A 43 7.74 0.28 -7.48
C ASP A 43 6.56 0.54 -6.54
N ALA A 44 5.50 -0.27 -6.61
CA ALA A 44 4.36 -0.21 -5.70
C ALA A 44 4.77 -0.48 -4.24
N VAL A 45 5.64 -1.47 -4.00
CA VAL A 45 6.20 -1.75 -2.66
C VAL A 45 7.01 -0.53 -2.16
N ALA A 46 7.84 0.07 -3.01
CA ALA A 46 8.60 1.26 -2.63
C ALA A 46 7.69 2.45 -2.30
N ASN A 47 6.64 2.68 -3.11
CA ASN A 47 5.70 3.77 -2.92
C ASN A 47 4.87 3.60 -1.65
N VAL A 48 4.39 2.39 -1.35
CA VAL A 48 3.63 2.16 -0.10
C VAL A 48 4.52 2.33 1.13
N CYS A 49 5.76 1.83 1.10
CA CYS A 49 6.72 2.02 2.19
C CYS A 49 7.06 3.51 2.39
N THR A 50 7.25 4.25 1.30
CA THR A 50 7.50 5.71 1.34
C THR A 50 6.31 6.46 1.91
N MET A 51 5.09 6.14 1.46
CA MET A 51 3.85 6.74 1.96
C MET A 51 3.67 6.48 3.46
N MET A 52 3.91 5.25 3.92
CA MET A 52 3.85 4.88 5.33
C MET A 52 4.91 5.63 6.16
N GLY A 53 6.15 5.71 5.66
CA GLY A 53 7.22 6.46 6.30
C GLY A 53 6.93 7.96 6.43
N ASN A 54 6.39 8.57 5.37
CA ASN A 54 5.97 9.97 5.38
C ASN A 54 4.84 10.26 6.37
N ALA A 55 4.04 9.26 6.71
CA ALA A 55 3.00 9.35 7.74
C ALA A 55 3.54 9.11 9.17
N GLY A 56 4.82 8.80 9.32
CA GLY A 56 5.49 8.56 10.61
C GLY A 56 5.55 7.10 11.05
N TYR A 57 5.15 6.15 10.21
CA TYR A 57 5.22 4.72 10.52
C TYR A 57 6.60 4.13 10.21
N THR A 58 7.07 3.25 11.08
CA THR A 58 8.39 2.62 11.00
C THR A 58 8.27 1.18 10.50
N TYR A 59 8.95 0.87 9.38
CA TYR A 59 9.03 -0.50 8.86
C TYR A 59 9.68 -1.45 9.87
N GLY A 60 9.17 -2.67 10.01
CA GLY A 60 9.65 -3.66 10.98
C GLY A 60 9.14 -3.43 12.41
N LYS A 61 8.48 -2.30 12.67
CA LYS A 61 7.85 -1.97 13.94
C LYS A 61 6.34 -1.80 13.79
N ASP A 62 5.88 -0.89 12.94
CA ASP A 62 4.45 -0.59 12.81
C ASP A 62 3.81 -1.38 11.66
N PHE A 63 4.60 -1.70 10.64
CA PHE A 63 4.20 -2.52 9.50
C PHE A 63 5.39 -3.26 8.89
N ILE A 64 5.11 -4.34 8.16
CA ILE A 64 6.07 -5.02 7.26
C ILE A 64 5.37 -5.39 5.96
N TRP A 65 6.14 -5.37 4.87
CA TRP A 65 5.72 -6.00 3.62
C TRP A 65 5.81 -7.52 3.78
N ALA A 66 4.72 -8.22 3.51
CA ALA A 66 4.61 -9.66 3.66
C ALA A 66 4.91 -10.39 2.35
N TYR A 67 4.10 -10.16 1.31
CA TYR A 67 4.22 -10.83 0.01
C TYR A 67 3.45 -10.10 -1.09
N HIS A 68 3.58 -10.64 -2.31
CA HIS A 68 2.74 -10.33 -3.46
C HIS A 68 1.44 -11.15 -3.36
N GLY A 69 0.28 -10.50 -3.41
CA GLY A 69 -1.02 -11.17 -3.34
C GLY A 69 -1.94 -10.78 -4.49
N HIS A 70 -3.15 -11.31 -4.47
CA HIS A 70 -4.23 -10.95 -5.39
C HIS A 70 -5.49 -10.60 -4.59
N ASP A 71 -6.31 -9.69 -5.11
CA ASP A 71 -7.67 -9.46 -4.57
C ASP A 71 -8.70 -10.43 -5.17
N ASP A 72 -9.96 -10.28 -4.78
CA ASP A 72 -11.07 -11.14 -5.25
C ASP A 72 -11.29 -11.05 -6.77
N ASP A 73 -10.83 -9.97 -7.41
CA ASP A 73 -10.88 -9.74 -8.85
C ASP A 73 -9.60 -10.24 -9.57
N MET A 74 -8.73 -10.96 -8.86
CA MET A 74 -7.42 -11.46 -9.32
C MET A 74 -6.41 -10.35 -9.69
N GLU A 75 -6.61 -9.14 -9.20
CA GLU A 75 -5.71 -8.02 -9.47
C GLU A 75 -4.54 -8.00 -8.47
N ASP A 76 -3.36 -7.60 -8.92
CA ASP A 76 -2.15 -7.61 -8.09
C ASP A 76 -2.28 -6.66 -6.88
N THR A 77 -1.89 -7.18 -5.71
CA THR A 77 -1.88 -6.43 -4.46
C THR A 77 -0.53 -6.55 -3.75
N VAL A 78 -0.13 -5.47 -3.08
CA VAL A 78 0.92 -5.48 -2.08
C VAL A 78 0.29 -5.84 -0.73
N THR A 79 0.65 -7.00 -0.18
CA THR A 79 0.15 -7.43 1.13
C THR A 79 1.08 -6.97 2.25
N LEU A 80 0.53 -6.26 3.23
CA LEU A 80 1.23 -5.78 4.40
C LEU A 80 0.67 -6.43 5.68
N TYR A 81 1.53 -6.70 6.64
CA TYR A 81 1.12 -6.89 8.02
C TYR A 81 1.29 -5.59 8.78
N VAL A 82 0.22 -5.14 9.45
CA VAL A 82 0.23 -3.95 10.30
C VAL A 82 -0.08 -4.34 11.75
N ARG A 83 0.48 -3.59 12.71
CA ARG A 83 0.35 -3.91 14.14
C ARG A 83 -0.80 -3.20 14.86
N ASP A 84 -1.42 -2.19 14.23
CA ASP A 84 -2.48 -1.38 14.83
C ASP A 84 -3.62 -1.16 13.81
N GLU A 85 -4.86 -1.29 14.26
CA GLU A 85 -6.07 -1.08 13.47
C GLU A 85 -6.19 0.37 12.95
N LYS A 86 -5.63 1.35 13.66
CA LYS A 86 -5.53 2.75 13.20
C LYS A 86 -4.70 2.85 11.93
N VAL A 87 -3.62 2.08 11.85
CA VAL A 87 -2.74 2.03 10.67
C VAL A 87 -3.48 1.42 9.50
N ARG A 88 -4.20 0.31 9.73
CA ARG A 88 -5.08 -0.30 8.72
C ARG A 88 -6.12 0.70 8.21
N THR A 89 -6.81 1.39 9.11
CA THR A 89 -7.84 2.37 8.77
C THR A 89 -7.27 3.50 7.94
N TRP A 90 -6.14 4.06 8.39
CA TRP A 90 -5.46 5.13 7.67
C TRP A 90 -5.01 4.68 6.28
N LEU A 91 -4.41 3.49 6.16
CA LEU A 91 -3.96 2.93 4.90
C LEU A 91 -5.13 2.68 3.94
N HIS A 92 -6.26 2.20 4.46
CA HIS A 92 -7.49 2.05 3.68
C HIS A 92 -7.97 3.42 3.15
N LEU A 93 -8.07 4.42 4.01
CA LEU A 93 -8.49 5.77 3.62
C LEU A 93 -7.56 6.39 2.59
N ARG A 94 -6.25 6.12 2.68
CA ARG A 94 -5.26 6.74 1.79
C ARG A 94 -5.09 6.02 0.46
N ALA A 95 -5.08 4.68 0.47
CA ALA A 95 -4.67 3.88 -0.68
C ALA A 95 -5.81 3.10 -1.34
N LYS A 96 -6.95 2.93 -0.66
CA LYS A 96 -8.13 2.23 -1.18
C LYS A 96 -9.35 3.11 -1.40
N CYS A 97 -9.42 4.26 -0.72
CA CYS A 97 -10.58 5.14 -0.85
C CYS A 97 -10.58 5.82 -2.22
N ASP A 98 -11.66 5.61 -2.97
CA ASP A 98 -11.91 6.27 -4.25
C ASP A 98 -12.51 7.68 -4.09
N TYR A 99 -12.48 8.23 -2.88
CA TYR A 99 -13.03 9.55 -2.57
C TYR A 99 -11.96 10.45 -1.99
N ASP A 100 -11.88 11.68 -2.49
CA ASP A 100 -11.20 12.77 -1.83
C ASP A 100 -12.09 13.31 -0.71
N ILE A 101 -11.56 13.35 0.51
CA ILE A 101 -12.27 13.73 1.73
C ILE A 101 -11.78 15.12 2.15
N LYS A 102 -12.66 16.12 2.09
CA LYS A 102 -12.36 17.48 2.56
C LYS A 102 -13.31 17.90 3.67
N HIS A 103 -12.74 18.36 4.78
CA HIS A 103 -13.50 19.03 5.83
C HIS A 103 -13.88 20.43 5.38
N THR A 104 -15.15 20.79 5.56
CA THR A 104 -15.64 22.14 5.29
C THR A 104 -15.51 23.01 6.54
N HIS A 105 -15.52 24.33 6.35
CA HIS A 105 -15.28 25.33 7.41
C HIS A 105 -16.40 25.37 8.47
N ASP A 106 -17.58 24.86 8.12
CA ASP A 106 -18.76 24.69 8.97
C ASP A 106 -18.81 23.33 9.69
N GLY A 107 -17.74 22.53 9.61
CA GLY A 107 -17.66 21.22 10.27
C GLY A 107 -18.31 20.07 9.48
N GLY A 108 -18.79 20.33 8.27
CA GLY A 108 -19.25 19.31 7.34
C GLY A 108 -18.10 18.53 6.68
N VAL A 109 -18.47 17.52 5.90
CA VAL A 109 -17.53 16.70 5.12
C VAL A 109 -18.00 16.65 3.67
N LYS A 110 -17.13 17.01 2.74
CA LYS A 110 -17.34 16.87 1.29
C LYS A 110 -16.56 15.67 0.79
N LEU A 111 -17.28 14.68 0.25
CA LEU A 111 -16.70 13.52 -0.43
C LEU A 111 -16.79 13.75 -1.95
N THR A 112 -15.65 13.70 -2.63
CA THR A 112 -15.60 13.84 -4.09
C THR A 112 -15.02 12.56 -4.68
N LYS A 113 -15.76 11.86 -5.55
CA LYS A 113 -15.24 10.65 -6.19
C LYS A 113 -14.04 11.02 -7.07
N VAL A 114 -12.91 10.36 -6.85
CA VAL A 114 -11.71 10.51 -7.65
C VAL A 114 -11.99 9.87 -9.01
N ALA A 115 -11.98 10.67 -10.08
CA ALA A 115 -11.99 10.11 -11.44
C ALA A 115 -10.66 9.37 -11.65
N LYS A 116 -10.72 8.04 -11.71
CA LYS A 116 -9.58 7.18 -12.00
C LYS A 116 -9.38 7.03 -13.51
#